data_AF-A0A2A6JEZ6-F1
#
_entry.id   AF-A0A2A6JEZ6-F1
#
_cell.length_a   1.000
_cell.length_b   1.000
_cell.length_c   1.000
_cell.angle_alpha   90.00
_cell.angle_beta   90.00
_cell.angle_gamma   90.00
#
_symmetry.space_group_name_H-M   'P 1'
#
loop_
_entity.id
_entity.type
_entity.pdbx_description
1 polymer ?
#
loop_
_entity_poly.entity_id
_entity_poly.type
_entity_poly.pdbx_seq_one_letter_code
_entity_poly.pdbx_strand_id
1 'polypeptide(L)'
;MIFNGRFSSADHIQWSDGHRTDVKVNCGDVLELKIRALTAASRGQVSYVDMEKHHGFDTATSDDADITLQLDIGPKDADWTETFSIRVATPRNMSKSNSRMKTMRIHSFSFETLKTYLVTAVASCERETWDECLDALRTRFLWEWDTPNKQKSKR
;
A
#
# COMPACT_ATOMS: atom_id res chain seq x y z
N MET A 1 65.63 26.50 30.13
CA MET A 1 65.30 25.80 31.39
C MET A 1 63.90 25.23 31.27
N ILE A 2 63.73 23.99 31.70
CA ILE A 2 62.53 23.15 31.60
C ILE A 2 61.46 23.59 32.60
N PHE A 3 60.18 23.57 32.22
CA PHE A 3 59.02 23.06 32.99
C PHE A 3 57.88 22.83 31.97
N ASN A 4 57.66 21.62 31.45
CA ASN A 4 56.86 20.49 31.97
C ASN A 4 55.42 20.83 32.43
N GLY A 5 54.44 20.50 31.58
CA GLY A 5 53.38 19.54 31.94
C GLY A 5 52.07 20.03 32.59
N ARG A 6 51.07 20.27 31.73
CA ARG A 6 49.67 19.72 31.73
C ARG A 6 48.82 19.83 33.01
N PHE A 7 47.64 20.46 32.91
CA PHE A 7 46.39 19.87 33.42
C PHE A 7 45.14 20.49 32.75
N SER A 8 44.12 19.65 32.66
CA SER A 8 42.86 19.75 31.93
C SER A 8 41.82 20.63 32.63
N SER A 9 41.02 21.41 31.90
CA SER A 9 39.60 21.63 32.17
C SER A 9 38.97 22.50 31.08
N ALA A 10 37.66 22.34 30.91
CA ALA A 10 36.78 23.05 30.00
C ALA A 10 37.01 24.56 29.93
N ASP A 11 36.92 25.15 28.74
CA ASP A 11 35.71 25.87 28.31
C ASP A 11 35.97 26.68 27.04
N HIS A 12 34.85 26.99 26.37
CA HIS A 12 34.69 28.08 25.42
C HIS A 12 35.44 27.98 24.09
N ILE A 13 34.77 27.40 23.09
CA ILE A 13 34.94 27.85 21.71
C ILE A 13 33.69 28.65 21.35
N GLN A 14 33.86 29.97 21.35
CA GLN A 14 33.00 30.91 20.62
C GLN A 14 33.13 30.59 19.12
N TRP A 15 32.02 30.28 18.47
CA TRP A 15 31.98 30.18 17.01
C TRP A 15 31.33 31.44 16.44
N SER A 16 32.10 32.17 15.65
CA SER A 16 31.63 33.26 14.82
C SER A 16 31.15 32.73 13.47
N ASP A 17 29.98 33.20 13.05
CA ASP A 17 29.44 33.31 11.69
C ASP A 17 29.99 32.35 10.62
N GLY A 18 29.27 31.24 10.45
CA GLY A 18 29.25 30.46 9.23
C GLY A 18 27.80 30.19 8.89
N HIS A 19 27.25 30.98 7.97
CA HIS A 19 25.89 30.93 7.46
C HIS A 19 25.54 29.51 6.98
N ARG A 20 25.06 28.67 7.90
CA ARG A 20 24.52 27.35 7.61
C ARG A 20 23.18 27.61 6.96
N THR A 21 23.15 27.64 5.63
CA THR A 21 21.90 27.41 4.93
C THR A 21 21.48 26.00 5.32
N ASP A 22 20.58 25.89 6.28
CA ASP A 22 19.74 24.72 6.42
C ASP A 22 19.18 24.46 5.03
N VAL A 23 19.75 23.46 4.35
CA VAL A 23 19.08 22.85 3.22
C VAL A 23 17.82 22.29 3.83
N LYS A 24 16.73 23.05 3.74
CA LYS A 24 15.39 22.53 3.90
C LYS A 24 15.34 21.39 2.90
N VAL A 25 15.55 20.18 3.40
CA VAL A 25 15.15 18.98 2.68
C VAL A 25 13.65 19.18 2.55
N ASN A 26 13.20 19.66 1.39
CA ASN A 26 11.82 19.46 1.02
C ASN A 26 11.72 17.94 0.89
N CYS A 27 11.41 17.30 2.02
CA CYS A 27 10.72 16.02 2.03
C CYS A 27 9.51 16.30 1.15
N GLY A 28 9.55 15.84 -0.11
CA GLY A 28 8.48 16.10 -1.05
C GLY A 28 7.17 15.69 -0.39
N ASP A 29 6.13 16.50 -0.53
CA ASP A 29 4.82 16.13 0.00
C ASP A 29 4.50 14.69 -0.42
N VAL A 30 4.23 13.83 0.55
CA VAL A 30 3.95 12.42 0.29
C VAL A 30 2.75 12.35 -0.66
N LEU A 31 2.91 11.62 -1.76
CA LEU A 31 1.86 11.42 -2.74
C LEU A 31 0.77 10.53 -2.13
N GLU A 32 -0.30 11.17 -1.67
CA GLU A 32 -1.47 10.47 -1.13
C GLU A 32 -2.16 9.63 -2.21
N LEU A 33 -2.55 8.41 -1.86
CA LEU A 33 -3.22 7.48 -2.76
C LEU A 33 -4.69 7.32 -2.39
N LYS A 34 -5.55 7.17 -3.41
CA LYS A 34 -6.98 6.90 -3.20
C LYS A 34 -7.45 5.71 -4.02
N ILE A 35 -8.38 4.94 -3.44
CA ILE A 35 -9.14 3.91 -4.14
C ILE A 35 -10.36 4.61 -4.73
N ARG A 36 -10.42 4.74 -6.06
CA ARG A 36 -11.56 5.37 -6.77
C ARG A 36 -12.71 4.39 -7.00
N ALA A 37 -12.39 3.15 -7.30
CA ALA A 37 -13.37 2.10 -7.52
C ALA A 37 -12.91 0.79 -6.90
N LEU A 38 -13.88 0.02 -6.43
CA LEU A 38 -13.67 -1.30 -5.85
C LEU A 38 -14.74 -2.24 -6.39
N THR A 39 -14.31 -3.36 -6.95
CA THR A 39 -15.20 -4.42 -7.41
C THR A 39 -14.84 -5.70 -6.70
N ALA A 40 -15.86 -6.42 -6.20
CA ALA A 40 -15.68 -7.70 -5.55
C ALA A 40 -16.28 -8.82 -6.41
N ALA A 41 -15.50 -9.86 -6.66
CA ALA A 41 -15.92 -11.07 -7.33
C ALA A 41 -15.86 -12.25 -6.35
N SER A 42 -16.98 -12.92 -6.14
CA SER A 42 -17.06 -14.15 -5.34
C SER A 42 -18.12 -15.09 -5.90
N ARG A 43 -17.83 -16.40 -5.91
CA ARG A 43 -18.76 -17.46 -6.35
C ARG A 43 -19.41 -17.21 -7.73
N GLY A 44 -18.70 -16.54 -8.64
CA GLY A 44 -19.17 -16.23 -9.99
C GLY A 44 -20.05 -14.97 -10.08
N GLN A 45 -20.30 -14.28 -8.97
CA GLN A 45 -20.99 -13.00 -8.93
C GLN A 45 -19.98 -11.86 -8.77
N VAL A 46 -20.21 -10.76 -9.49
CA VAL A 46 -19.42 -9.53 -9.42
C VAL A 46 -20.31 -8.42 -8.88
N SER A 47 -19.82 -7.71 -7.87
CA SER A 47 -20.54 -6.63 -7.19
C SER A 47 -19.65 -5.38 -7.12
N TYR A 48 -20.23 -4.23 -7.49
CA TYR A 48 -19.61 -2.94 -7.24
C TYR A 48 -19.68 -2.61 -5.76
N VAL A 49 -18.55 -2.20 -5.19
CA VAL A 49 -18.41 -1.92 -3.78
C VAL A 49 -18.25 -0.42 -3.58
N ASP A 50 -19.23 0.15 -2.89
CA ASP A 50 -19.19 1.51 -2.43
C ASP A 50 -18.46 1.57 -1.08
N MET A 51 -17.28 2.20 -1.05
CA MET A 51 -16.48 2.28 0.18
C MET A 51 -17.10 3.21 1.24
N GLU A 52 -18.04 4.09 0.87
CA GLU A 52 -18.70 5.00 1.80
C GLU A 52 -19.82 4.29 2.58
N LYS A 53 -20.34 3.17 2.07
CA LYS A 53 -21.41 2.42 2.74
C LYS A 53 -20.90 1.57 3.91
N HIS A 54 -21.80 1.22 4.84
CA HIS A 54 -21.52 0.28 5.92
C HIS A 54 -21.65 -1.20 5.51
N HIS A 55 -22.30 -1.47 4.37
CA HIS A 55 -22.48 -2.81 3.81
C HIS A 55 -22.09 -2.80 2.33
N GLY A 56 -21.31 -3.80 1.90
CA GLY A 56 -20.81 -3.90 0.53
C GLY A 56 -21.47 -5.00 -0.29
N PHE A 57 -21.26 -6.26 0.11
CA PHE A 57 -21.76 -7.43 -0.62
C PHE A 57 -21.89 -8.63 0.33
N ASP A 58 -22.83 -9.53 0.03
CA ASP A 58 -23.03 -10.74 0.82
C ASP A 58 -21.94 -11.76 0.55
N THR A 59 -21.28 -12.20 1.63
CA THR A 59 -20.50 -13.43 1.63
C THR A 59 -21.34 -14.52 2.29
N ALA A 60 -21.16 -15.77 1.87
CA ALA A 60 -21.98 -16.86 2.37
C ALA A 60 -21.88 -17.06 3.89
N THR A 61 -20.70 -16.80 4.47
CA THR A 61 -20.46 -16.67 5.92
C THR A 61 -19.18 -15.87 6.17
N SER A 62 -19.06 -15.27 7.36
CA SER A 62 -17.85 -14.53 7.79
C SER A 62 -16.57 -15.39 7.75
N ASP A 63 -16.68 -16.70 8.00
CA ASP A 63 -15.53 -17.61 8.11
C ASP A 63 -15.17 -18.33 6.81
N ASP A 64 -15.98 -18.20 5.76
CA ASP A 64 -15.79 -18.86 4.46
C ASP A 64 -15.56 -17.87 3.31
N ALA A 65 -15.04 -16.68 3.61
CA ALA A 65 -14.75 -15.70 2.57
C ALA A 65 -13.61 -16.17 1.66
N ASP A 66 -13.88 -16.14 0.36
CA ASP A 66 -12.91 -16.24 -0.74
C ASP A 66 -13.39 -15.28 -1.83
N ILE A 67 -12.74 -14.13 -1.91
CA ILE A 67 -13.18 -12.99 -2.70
C ILE A 67 -11.99 -12.47 -3.48
N THR A 68 -12.18 -12.20 -4.76
CA THR A 68 -11.22 -11.44 -5.55
C THR A 68 -11.67 -9.99 -5.61
N LEU A 69 -10.79 -9.08 -5.24
CA LEU A 69 -11.03 -7.65 -5.30
C LEU A 69 -10.21 -7.05 -6.44
N GLN A 70 -10.85 -6.17 -7.19
CA GLN A 70 -10.20 -5.29 -8.15
C GLN A 70 -10.34 -3.85 -7.65
N LEU A 71 -9.22 -3.14 -7.54
CA LEU A 71 -9.13 -1.78 -7.04
C LEU A 71 -8.54 -0.88 -8.10
N ASP A 72 -9.17 0.25 -8.35
CA ASP A 72 -8.60 1.31 -9.16
C ASP A 72 -7.96 2.33 -8.22
N ILE A 73 -6.63 2.37 -8.22
CA ILE A 73 -5.82 3.17 -7.29
C ILE A 73 -5.06 4.23 -8.09
N GLY A 74 -5.08 5.46 -7.62
CA GLY A 74 -4.31 6.54 -8.22
C GLY A 74 -4.00 7.65 -7.21
N PRO A 75 -3.20 8.65 -7.62
CA PRO A 75 -2.94 9.81 -6.78
C PRO A 75 -4.24 10.54 -6.42
N LYS A 76 -4.30 11.08 -5.21
CA LYS A 76 -5.48 11.77 -4.69
C LYS A 76 -5.93 12.94 -5.57
N ASP A 77 -4.97 13.72 -6.08
CA ASP A 77 -5.21 14.92 -6.87
C ASP A 77 -5.15 14.70 -8.39
N ALA A 78 -5.05 13.43 -8.83
CA ALA A 78 -4.99 13.10 -10.25
C ALA A 78 -6.24 12.33 -10.71
N ASP A 79 -6.65 12.53 -11.96
CA ASP A 79 -7.87 11.94 -12.56
C ASP A 79 -7.71 10.56 -13.19
N TRP A 80 -6.51 10.01 -13.12
CA TRP A 80 -6.20 8.69 -13.62
C TRP A 80 -5.95 7.71 -12.46
N THR A 81 -6.05 6.43 -12.78
CA THR A 81 -5.85 5.31 -11.85
C THR A 81 -5.26 4.13 -12.60
N GLU A 82 -4.53 3.29 -11.87
CA GLU A 82 -4.11 1.97 -12.32
C GLU A 82 -4.94 0.89 -11.64
N THR A 83 -5.17 -0.23 -12.34
CA THR A 83 -5.99 -1.32 -11.84
C THR A 83 -5.14 -2.41 -11.18
N PHE A 84 -5.50 -2.74 -9.94
CA PHE A 84 -4.83 -3.74 -9.12
C PHE A 84 -5.81 -4.80 -8.62
N SER A 85 -5.32 -6.02 -8.45
CA SER A 85 -6.10 -7.16 -7.98
C SER A 85 -5.52 -7.79 -6.72
N ILE A 86 -6.38 -8.25 -5.81
CA ILE A 86 -5.98 -9.00 -4.62
C ILE A 86 -7.05 -10.01 -4.22
N ARG A 87 -6.62 -11.17 -3.72
CA ARG A 87 -7.51 -12.17 -3.12
C ARG A 87 -7.66 -11.88 -1.63
N VAL A 88 -8.88 -11.87 -1.12
CA VAL A 88 -9.17 -11.85 0.31
C VAL A 88 -9.73 -13.22 0.71
N ALA A 89 -9.04 -13.90 1.61
CA ALA A 89 -9.43 -15.23 2.04
C ALA A 89 -9.33 -15.42 3.55
N THR A 90 -10.28 -16.18 4.11
CA THR A 90 -10.19 -16.68 5.49
C THR A 90 -9.23 -17.85 5.60
N PRO A 91 -8.70 -18.18 6.80
CA PRO A 91 -7.81 -19.31 7.00
C PRO A 91 -8.36 -20.62 6.42
N ARG A 92 -9.69 -20.81 6.46
CA ARG A 92 -10.40 -21.97 5.90
C ARG A 92 -10.21 -22.13 4.39
N ASN A 93 -10.07 -21.02 3.64
CA ASN A 93 -9.93 -21.02 2.19
C ASN A 93 -8.51 -20.73 1.69
N MET A 94 -7.53 -20.53 2.58
CA MET A 94 -6.15 -20.22 2.19
C MET A 94 -5.47 -21.32 1.38
N SER A 95 -5.69 -22.59 1.72
CA SER A 95 -5.05 -23.74 1.05
C SER A 95 -5.54 -23.98 -0.38
N LYS A 96 -6.62 -23.31 -0.82
CA LYS A 96 -7.24 -23.54 -2.13
C LYS A 96 -6.60 -22.76 -3.28
N SER A 97 -5.61 -21.89 -3.02
CA SER A 97 -5.05 -21.02 -4.05
C SER A 97 -3.65 -21.41 -4.50
N ASN A 98 -3.57 -21.95 -5.72
CA ASN A 98 -2.34 -22.02 -6.54
C ASN A 98 -2.17 -20.77 -7.43
N SER A 99 -2.86 -19.67 -7.10
CA SER A 99 -2.87 -18.45 -7.91
C SER A 99 -1.60 -17.61 -7.66
N ARG A 100 -1.07 -16.98 -8.73
CA ARG A 100 -0.07 -15.90 -8.61
C ARG A 100 -0.64 -14.66 -7.92
N MET A 101 -1.95 -14.61 -7.72
CA MET A 101 -2.63 -13.50 -7.07
C MET A 101 -2.18 -13.35 -5.62
N LYS A 102 -1.80 -12.12 -5.27
CA LYS A 102 -1.49 -11.75 -3.89
C LYS A 102 -2.72 -12.01 -3.03
N THR A 103 -2.52 -12.58 -1.85
CA THR A 103 -3.62 -12.95 -0.95
C THR A 103 -3.49 -12.21 0.38
N MET A 104 -4.50 -11.43 0.72
CA MET A 104 -4.73 -10.86 2.03
C MET A 104 -5.50 -11.87 2.88
N ARG A 105 -4.93 -12.20 4.05
CA ARG A 105 -5.58 -13.04 5.04
C ARG A 105 -6.47 -12.20 5.94
N ILE A 106 -7.74 -12.58 6.07
CA ILE A 106 -8.66 -11.99 7.05
C ILE A 106 -9.18 -13.09 7.98
N HIS A 107 -9.14 -12.88 9.30
CA HIS A 107 -9.53 -13.93 10.24
C HIS A 107 -11.04 -14.19 10.26
N SER A 108 -11.82 -13.12 10.23
CA SER A 108 -13.28 -13.10 10.18
C SER A 108 -13.67 -11.98 9.23
N PHE A 109 -14.43 -12.31 8.18
CA PHE A 109 -14.81 -11.33 7.18
C PHE A 109 -15.92 -10.41 7.70
N SER A 110 -15.58 -9.13 7.81
CA SER A 110 -16.57 -8.06 7.88
C SER A 110 -16.24 -7.00 6.85
N PHE A 111 -17.27 -6.32 6.33
CA PHE A 111 -17.08 -5.26 5.34
C PHE A 111 -16.24 -4.11 5.90
N GLU A 112 -16.46 -3.74 7.16
CA GLU A 112 -15.70 -2.71 7.85
C GLU A 112 -14.22 -3.10 8.00
N THR A 113 -13.94 -4.33 8.45
CA THR A 113 -12.57 -4.83 8.55
C THR A 113 -11.89 -4.82 7.19
N LEU A 114 -12.58 -5.25 6.12
CA LEU A 114 -12.04 -5.19 4.77
C LEU A 114 -11.66 -3.76 4.37
N LYS A 115 -12.58 -2.79 4.55
CA LYS A 115 -12.31 -1.38 4.21
C LYS A 115 -11.10 -0.83 4.96
N THR A 116 -11.04 -1.03 6.26
CA THR A 116 -9.91 -0.60 7.09
C THR A 116 -8.60 -1.19 6.58
N TYR A 117 -8.58 -2.51 6.29
CA TYR A 117 -7.39 -3.15 5.74
C TYR A 117 -6.97 -2.58 4.39
N LEU A 118 -7.91 -2.35 3.47
CA LEU A 118 -7.60 -1.80 2.15
C LEU A 118 -7.05 -0.38 2.25
N VAL A 119 -7.69 0.49 3.02
CA VAL A 119 -7.25 1.87 3.23
C VAL A 119 -5.86 1.90 3.88
N THR A 120 -5.63 1.11 4.94
CA THR A 120 -4.31 1.01 5.57
C THR A 120 -3.26 0.43 4.63
N ALA A 121 -3.61 -0.55 3.81
CA ALA A 121 -2.69 -1.15 2.85
C ALA A 121 -2.28 -0.15 1.76
N VAL A 122 -3.23 0.62 1.22
CA VAL A 122 -2.96 1.65 0.20
C VAL A 122 -2.17 2.81 0.80
N ALA A 123 -2.55 3.32 1.97
CA ALA A 123 -1.80 4.38 2.65
C ALA A 123 -0.35 3.97 2.94
N SER A 124 -0.08 2.70 3.25
CA SER A 124 1.29 2.22 3.47
C SER A 124 2.17 2.21 2.20
N CYS A 125 1.56 2.37 1.02
CA CYS A 125 2.24 2.45 -0.27
C CYS A 125 2.54 3.89 -0.70
N GLU A 126 2.10 4.91 0.04
CA GLU A 126 2.33 6.32 -0.30
C GLU A 126 3.82 6.69 -0.18
N ARG A 127 4.35 7.37 -1.20
CA ARG A 127 5.77 7.74 -1.36
C ARG A 127 5.89 9.12 -2.00
N GLU A 128 7.10 9.61 -2.22
CA GLU A 128 7.31 10.95 -2.79
C GLU A 128 6.95 11.01 -4.28
N THR A 129 7.06 9.88 -4.98
CA THR A 129 6.78 9.79 -6.41
C THR A 129 5.80 8.67 -6.76
N TRP A 130 5.15 8.81 -7.92
CA TRP A 130 4.25 7.76 -8.40
C TRP A 130 4.98 6.44 -8.66
N ASP A 131 6.19 6.46 -9.23
CA ASP A 131 6.93 5.24 -9.54
C ASP A 131 7.26 4.45 -8.27
N GLU A 132 7.63 5.13 -7.19
CA GLU A 132 7.84 4.51 -5.88
C GLU A 132 6.53 3.99 -5.26
N CYS A 133 5.43 4.72 -5.43
CA CYS A 133 4.10 4.26 -5.03
C CYS A 133 3.72 2.99 -5.79
N LEU A 134 3.94 2.97 -7.10
CA LEU A 134 3.63 1.86 -7.99
C LEU A 134 4.44 0.62 -7.61
N ASP A 135 5.74 0.78 -7.36
CA ASP A 135 6.58 -0.31 -6.88
C ASP A 135 6.08 -0.86 -5.53
N ALA A 136 5.73 0.02 -4.58
CA ALA A 136 5.15 -0.38 -3.31
C ALA A 136 3.80 -1.12 -3.49
N LEU A 137 2.93 -0.62 -4.37
CA LEU A 137 1.64 -1.25 -4.70
C LEU A 137 1.86 -2.65 -5.29
N ARG A 138 2.80 -2.81 -6.23
CA ARG A 138 3.10 -4.10 -6.89
C ARG A 138 3.65 -5.16 -5.94
N THR A 139 4.22 -4.78 -4.79
CA THR A 139 4.60 -5.77 -3.76
C THR A 139 3.39 -6.41 -3.08
N ARG A 140 2.30 -5.65 -2.92
CA ARG A 140 1.10 -6.01 -2.14
C ARG A 140 -0.08 -6.45 -2.98
N PHE A 141 -0.24 -5.88 -4.15
CA PHE A 141 -1.33 -6.13 -5.08
C PHE A 141 -0.78 -6.65 -6.41
N LEU A 142 -1.61 -7.34 -7.19
CA LEU A 142 -1.27 -7.78 -8.53
C LEU A 142 -1.71 -6.69 -9.52
N TRP A 143 -0.75 -6.03 -10.16
CA TRP A 143 -1.03 -5.04 -11.19
C TRP A 143 -1.55 -5.73 -12.47
N GLU A 144 -2.50 -5.12 -13.17
CA GLU A 144 -3.09 -5.70 -14.38
C GLU A 144 -2.04 -6.05 -15.46
N TRP A 145 -1.01 -5.22 -15.59
CA TRP A 145 0.08 -5.40 -16.56
C TRP A 145 1.08 -6.49 -16.16
N ASP A 146 1.13 -6.87 -14.88
CA ASP A 146 1.93 -7.99 -14.39
C ASP A 146 1.24 -9.35 -14.62
N THR A 147 -0.05 -9.34 -14.98
CA THR A 147 -0.67 -10.56 -15.47
C THR A 147 -0.04 -10.89 -16.83
N PRO A 148 0.51 -12.10 -17.03
CA PRO A 148 0.90 -12.49 -18.36
C PRO A 148 -0.36 -12.36 -19.21
N ASN A 149 -0.29 -11.42 -20.16
CA ASN A 149 -1.24 -11.32 -21.25
C ASN A 149 -1.57 -12.76 -21.63
N LYS A 150 -2.86 -13.14 -21.70
CA LYS A 150 -3.23 -14.41 -22.34
C LYS A 150 -2.76 -14.29 -23.78
N GLN A 151 -1.47 -14.53 -24.02
CA GLN A 151 -0.91 -14.70 -25.33
C GLN A 151 -1.72 -15.83 -25.89
N LYS A 152 -2.57 -15.43 -26.83
CA LYS A 152 -3.41 -16.28 -27.66
C LYS A 152 -2.64 -17.57 -27.90
N SER A 153 -3.19 -18.70 -27.46
CA SER A 153 -2.67 -20.00 -27.84
C SER A 153 -2.68 -20.06 -29.36
N LYS A 154 -1.53 -19.76 -29.97
CA LYS A 154 -1.24 -20.08 -31.36
C LYS A 154 -0.83 -21.54 -31.38
N ARG A 155 -1.79 -22.38 -31.76
CA ARG A 155 -1.70 -23.62 -32.58
C ARG A 155 -2.62 -24.69 -32.04
#